data_AF-A0AAQ1PAL4-F1
#
_entry.id   AF-A0AAQ1PAL4-F1
#
_cell.length_a   1.000
_cell.length_b   1.000
_cell.length_c   1.000
_cell.angle_alpha   90.00
_cell.angle_beta   90.00
_cell.angle_gamma   90.00
#
_symmetry.space_group_name_H-M   'P 1'
#
loop_
_entity.id
_entity.type
_entity.pdbx_description
1 polymer ?
#
loop_
_entity_poly.entity_id
_entity_poly.type
_entity_poly.pdbx_seq_one_letter_code
_entity_poly.pdbx_strand_id
1 'polypeptide(L)'
;MQQAGSPVSVMLLAHDDVLPPYADGVVLTEVTAKPLTLDDWFKYQKDEPLSVEITGRVDVGSNTSKPGVTPVGTWISRSLQIDPSIKNESICLVDGGWLPLIYCLAGTNIFVDKNVVAEIKARFEGGKIKPGAASGKDFLDLLVEQPCSSSLNPLPYGLEGNIQGLPDVDLVHEQLRVALADLADSIPHVKVWPKSYEREETQATLNSYHPYFSKGMEFLQKVGPSLMATTGRSKRRAAWQKLIQAARDTGISPQHISVTMALSALTASQNFNPFHIECSFSHK
;
A
#
# COMPACT_ATOMS: atom_id res chain seq x y z
N MET A 1 -19.77 -6.42 -10.91
CA MET A 1 -20.91 -6.05 -11.77
C MET A 1 -20.36 -5.69 -13.15
N GLN A 2 -21.01 -6.10 -14.24
CA GLN A 2 -20.51 -5.97 -15.63
C GLN A 2 -21.06 -4.69 -16.31
N GLN A 3 -20.20 -3.95 -17.02
CA GLN A 3 -20.58 -3.10 -18.15
C GLN A 3 -19.86 -3.54 -19.42
N ALA A 4 -20.56 -3.38 -20.54
CA ALA A 4 -20.24 -3.91 -21.85
C ALA A 4 -19.01 -3.23 -22.49
N GLY A 5 -18.13 -4.03 -23.11
CA GLY A 5 -17.09 -3.53 -24.03
C GLY A 5 -15.71 -4.17 -23.98
N SER A 6 -15.43 -5.08 -23.03
CA SER A 6 -14.18 -5.86 -23.04
C SER A 6 -14.49 -7.32 -22.66
N PRO A 7 -14.19 -8.33 -23.50
CA PRO A 7 -14.65 -9.71 -23.31
C PRO A 7 -13.76 -10.49 -22.34
N VAL A 8 -13.21 -9.83 -21.32
CA VAL A 8 -12.33 -10.49 -20.34
C VAL A 8 -12.78 -10.10 -18.94
N SER A 9 -13.54 -10.98 -18.31
CA SER A 9 -13.77 -10.93 -16.87
C SER A 9 -12.59 -11.59 -16.17
N VAL A 10 -11.90 -10.84 -15.30
CA VAL A 10 -10.89 -11.42 -14.41
C VAL A 10 -11.59 -11.89 -13.15
N MET A 11 -11.41 -13.17 -12.84
CA MET A 11 -11.83 -13.78 -11.59
C MET A 11 -10.55 -14.25 -10.90
N LEU A 12 -10.37 -13.85 -9.64
CA LEU A 12 -9.38 -14.51 -8.79
C LEU A 12 -9.92 -15.89 -8.48
N LEU A 13 -9.22 -16.90 -8.94
CA LEU A 13 -9.49 -18.29 -8.58
C LEU A 13 -8.63 -18.62 -7.36
N ALA A 14 -9.19 -19.37 -6.42
CA ALA A 14 -8.38 -20.02 -5.42
C ALA A 14 -7.35 -20.95 -6.04
N HIS A 15 -6.29 -21.25 -5.29
CA HIS A 15 -5.26 -22.20 -5.74
C HIS A 15 -5.86 -23.54 -6.17
N ASP A 16 -6.98 -23.94 -5.56
CA ASP A 16 -7.69 -25.19 -5.83
C ASP A 16 -8.92 -25.02 -6.75
N ASP A 17 -9.25 -23.78 -7.16
CA ASP A 17 -10.40 -23.52 -8.01
C ASP A 17 -10.05 -23.77 -9.48
N VAL A 18 -10.90 -24.55 -10.14
CA VAL A 18 -10.79 -24.84 -11.57
C VAL A 18 -11.71 -23.92 -12.36
N LEU A 19 -11.22 -23.42 -13.50
CA LEU A 19 -12.03 -22.65 -14.42
C LEU A 19 -13.30 -23.47 -14.78
N PRO A 20 -14.52 -22.92 -14.58
CA PRO A 20 -15.73 -23.67 -14.83
C PRO A 20 -15.78 -24.20 -16.27
N PRO A 21 -16.28 -25.42 -16.51
CA PRO A 21 -16.23 -26.06 -17.83
C PRO A 21 -17.00 -25.29 -18.93
N TYR A 22 -17.88 -24.38 -18.54
CA TYR A 22 -18.67 -23.52 -19.43
C TYR A 22 -18.06 -22.13 -19.65
N ALA A 23 -16.98 -21.76 -18.95
CA ALA A 23 -16.32 -20.48 -19.11
C ALA A 23 -15.25 -20.58 -20.20
N ASP A 24 -15.29 -19.71 -21.22
CA ASP A 24 -14.15 -19.51 -22.14
C ASP A 24 -13.14 -18.55 -21.45
N GLY A 25 -11.94 -19.03 -21.14
CA GLY A 25 -10.96 -18.26 -20.36
C GLY A 25 -9.62 -18.95 -20.17
N VAL A 26 -8.64 -18.19 -19.68
CA VAL A 26 -7.32 -18.69 -19.27
C VAL A 26 -7.06 -18.36 -17.81
N VAL A 27 -6.42 -19.29 -17.11
CA VAL A 27 -5.88 -19.12 -15.77
C VAL A 27 -4.41 -18.73 -15.92
N LEU A 28 -4.01 -17.66 -15.25
CA LEU A 28 -2.63 -17.20 -15.24
C LEU A 28 -1.98 -17.56 -13.90
N THR A 29 -0.78 -18.11 -13.97
CA THR A 29 0.16 -18.24 -12.86
C THR A 29 1.29 -17.23 -13.01
N GLU A 30 2.10 -17.08 -11.96
CA GLU A 30 3.26 -16.16 -11.96
C GLU A 30 2.84 -14.72 -12.34
N VAL A 31 1.66 -14.29 -11.88
CA VAL A 31 1.07 -13.01 -12.27
C VAL A 31 1.84 -11.86 -11.62
N THR A 32 2.25 -10.92 -12.46
CA THR A 32 2.83 -9.64 -12.06
C THR A 32 1.98 -8.52 -12.62
N ALA A 33 1.86 -7.43 -11.88
CA ALA A 33 1.19 -6.22 -12.34
C ALA A 33 2.22 -5.12 -12.52
N LYS A 34 2.08 -4.35 -13.60
CA LYS A 34 2.88 -3.15 -13.83
C LYS A 34 2.49 -2.09 -12.79
N PRO A 35 3.45 -1.57 -12.01
CA PRO A 35 3.18 -0.50 -11.06
C PRO A 35 2.58 0.71 -11.75
N LEU A 36 1.56 1.28 -11.11
CA LEU A 36 0.89 2.48 -11.57
C LEU A 36 1.69 3.72 -11.20
N THR A 37 1.48 4.79 -11.97
CA THR A 37 2.07 6.10 -11.69
C THR A 37 1.12 6.96 -10.85
N LEU A 38 1.62 8.07 -10.31
CA LEU A 38 0.81 9.04 -9.59
C LEU A 38 -0.32 9.62 -10.48
N ASP A 39 -0.07 9.80 -11.77
CA ASP A 39 -1.08 10.32 -12.71
C ASP A 39 -2.24 9.34 -12.89
N ASP A 40 -1.99 8.03 -12.81
CA ASP A 40 -3.03 7.01 -12.90
C ASP A 40 -3.94 7.04 -11.66
N TRP A 41 -3.38 7.29 -10.48
CA TRP A 41 -4.16 7.51 -9.27
C TRP A 41 -4.99 8.78 -9.29
N PHE A 42 -4.47 9.86 -9.89
CA PHE A 42 -5.24 11.09 -10.06
C PHE A 42 -6.44 10.93 -11.00
N LYS A 43 -6.33 10.06 -12.01
CA LYS A 43 -7.49 9.69 -12.84
C LYS A 43 -8.50 8.90 -12.00
N TYR A 44 -8.03 7.91 -11.24
CA TYR A 44 -8.90 7.10 -10.38
C TYR A 44 -9.68 7.93 -9.36
N GLN A 45 -9.03 8.91 -8.72
CA GLN A 45 -9.69 9.84 -7.79
C GLN A 45 -10.76 10.74 -8.43
N LYS A 46 -10.78 10.86 -9.77
CA LYS A 46 -11.78 11.62 -10.54
C LYS A 46 -12.86 10.72 -11.11
N ASP A 47 -13.05 9.54 -10.51
CA ASP A 47 -14.00 8.52 -10.96
C ASP A 47 -13.72 8.00 -12.37
N GLU A 48 -12.46 8.03 -12.84
CA GLU A 48 -12.05 7.40 -14.09
C GLU A 48 -11.57 5.96 -13.84
N PRO A 49 -11.86 5.00 -14.74
CA PRO A 49 -11.38 3.62 -14.59
C PRO A 49 -9.85 3.52 -14.56
N LEU A 50 -9.34 2.68 -13.65
CA LEU A 50 -7.91 2.44 -13.52
C LEU A 50 -7.49 1.23 -14.36
N SER A 51 -6.61 1.46 -15.33
CA SER A 51 -6.12 0.40 -16.22
C SER A 51 -4.79 -0.14 -15.70
N VAL A 52 -4.76 -1.40 -15.29
CA VAL A 52 -3.56 -2.09 -14.79
C VAL A 52 -3.13 -3.15 -15.79
N GLU A 53 -1.89 -3.05 -16.26
CA GLU A 53 -1.30 -4.08 -17.12
C GLU A 53 -0.83 -5.24 -16.24
N ILE A 54 -1.33 -6.44 -16.51
CA ILE A 54 -0.90 -7.68 -15.88
C ILE A 54 -0.17 -8.56 -16.88
N THR A 55 0.87 -9.24 -16.43
CA THR A 55 1.61 -10.24 -17.18
C THR A 55 1.64 -11.53 -16.39
N GLY A 56 1.35 -12.66 -17.03
CA GLY A 56 1.37 -13.96 -16.39
C GLY A 56 1.56 -15.09 -17.39
N ARG A 57 1.81 -16.29 -16.85
CA ARG A 57 1.99 -17.52 -17.62
C ARG A 57 0.68 -18.29 -17.69
N VAL A 58 0.26 -18.71 -18.89
CA VAL A 58 -0.96 -19.51 -19.04
C VAL A 58 -0.76 -20.88 -18.42
N ASP A 59 -1.54 -21.20 -17.39
CA ASP A 59 -1.49 -22.49 -16.69
C ASP A 59 -2.57 -23.44 -17.18
N VAL A 60 -3.82 -22.95 -17.21
CA VAL A 60 -4.98 -23.67 -17.74
C VAL A 60 -5.70 -22.77 -18.71
N GLY A 61 -6.22 -23.33 -19.80
CA GLY A 61 -7.18 -22.65 -20.67
C GLY A 61 -8.36 -23.57 -20.93
N SER A 62 -9.57 -23.04 -20.90
CA SER A 62 -10.67 -23.76 -21.51
C SER A 62 -10.51 -23.71 -23.03
N ASN A 63 -10.80 -24.83 -23.70
CA ASN A 63 -10.75 -24.94 -25.14
C ASN A 63 -9.37 -24.62 -25.78
N THR A 64 -8.26 -24.97 -25.14
CA THR A 64 -6.88 -24.85 -25.70
C THR A 64 -6.68 -25.58 -27.03
N SER A 65 -7.60 -26.48 -27.40
CA SER A 65 -7.64 -27.18 -28.68
C SER A 65 -8.28 -26.37 -29.83
N LYS A 66 -8.89 -25.19 -29.57
CA LYS A 66 -9.48 -24.32 -30.61
C LYS A 66 -8.38 -23.48 -31.29
N PRO A 67 -8.43 -23.29 -32.63
CA PRO A 67 -7.49 -22.42 -33.34
C PRO A 67 -7.54 -20.98 -32.81
N GLY A 68 -6.39 -20.41 -32.44
CA GLY A 68 -6.28 -19.02 -31.94
C GLY A 68 -6.28 -18.86 -30.42
N VAL A 69 -6.35 -19.94 -29.65
CA VAL A 69 -6.22 -19.91 -28.18
C VAL A 69 -4.74 -19.88 -27.78
N THR A 70 -4.43 -19.10 -26.74
CA THR A 70 -3.05 -18.99 -26.23
C THR A 70 -2.60 -20.34 -25.65
N PRO A 71 -1.48 -20.93 -26.10
CA PRO A 71 -1.00 -22.21 -25.58
C PRO A 71 -0.61 -22.14 -24.10
N VAL A 72 -0.86 -23.24 -23.37
CA VAL A 72 -0.35 -23.43 -22.00
C VAL A 72 1.17 -23.27 -21.97
N GLY A 73 1.67 -22.62 -20.92
CA GLY A 73 3.07 -22.28 -20.72
C GLY A 73 3.51 -20.97 -21.38
N THR A 74 2.66 -20.33 -22.19
CA THR A 74 2.97 -19.06 -22.87
C THR A 74 2.77 -17.87 -21.93
N TRP A 75 3.65 -16.88 -22.03
CA TRP A 75 3.48 -15.60 -21.35
C TRP A 75 2.54 -14.68 -22.12
N ILE A 76 1.57 -14.08 -21.42
CA ILE A 76 0.70 -13.07 -22.00
C ILE A 76 0.63 -11.83 -21.12
N SER A 77 0.45 -10.68 -21.76
CA SER A 77 0.07 -9.43 -21.09
C SER A 77 -1.37 -9.05 -21.42
N ARG A 78 -2.11 -8.57 -20.42
CA ARG A 78 -3.48 -8.09 -20.57
C ARG A 78 -3.67 -6.83 -19.73
N SER A 79 -4.54 -5.94 -20.19
CA SER A 79 -4.93 -4.77 -19.43
C SER A 79 -6.24 -5.04 -18.71
N LEU A 80 -6.25 -4.93 -17.38
CA LEU A 80 -7.45 -5.03 -16.56
C LEU A 80 -7.92 -3.64 -16.16
N GLN A 81 -9.22 -3.38 -16.30
CA GLN A 81 -9.82 -2.15 -15.80
C GLN A 81 -10.46 -2.39 -14.43
N ILE A 82 -10.10 -1.56 -13.47
CA ILE A 82 -10.70 -1.50 -12.14
C ILE A 82 -11.77 -0.39 -12.18
N ASP A 83 -12.97 -0.78 -11.77
CA ASP A 83 -14.13 0.12 -11.67
C ASP A 83 -13.89 1.15 -10.55
N PRO A 84 -14.04 2.46 -10.82
CA PRO A 84 -13.82 3.51 -9.83
C PRO A 84 -14.77 3.46 -8.63
N SER A 85 -15.90 2.73 -8.72
CA SER A 85 -16.81 2.52 -7.60
C SER A 85 -16.26 1.59 -6.51
N ILE A 86 -15.21 0.82 -6.81
CA ILE A 86 -14.46 0.05 -5.83
C ILE A 86 -13.57 1.03 -5.07
N LYS A 87 -13.77 1.18 -3.76
CA LYS A 87 -12.83 1.95 -2.95
C LYS A 87 -11.50 1.21 -2.91
N ASN A 88 -10.43 1.99 -2.90
CA ASN A 88 -9.09 1.46 -2.80
C ASN A 88 -8.37 2.27 -1.74
N GLU A 89 -8.82 2.11 -0.49
CA GLU A 89 -8.32 2.90 0.64
C GLU A 89 -6.91 2.44 1.07
N SER A 90 -6.49 1.23 0.67
CA SER A 90 -5.16 0.68 0.91
C SER A 90 -4.42 0.39 -0.39
N ILE A 91 -3.27 1.04 -0.58
CA ILE A 91 -2.42 0.91 -1.78
C ILE A 91 -1.06 0.38 -1.38
N CYS A 92 -0.52 -0.58 -2.12
CA CYS A 92 0.82 -1.10 -1.90
C CYS A 92 1.85 -0.26 -2.65
N LEU A 93 2.90 0.16 -1.94
CA LEU A 93 4.09 0.73 -2.56
C LEU A 93 5.03 -0.41 -2.97
N VAL A 94 5.44 -0.41 -4.25
CA VAL A 94 6.34 -1.42 -4.83
C VAL A 94 7.43 -0.74 -5.64
N ASP A 95 8.45 -1.50 -6.04
CA ASP A 95 9.48 -0.97 -6.94
C ASP A 95 8.85 -0.48 -8.25
N GLY A 96 9.08 0.80 -8.56
CA GLY A 96 8.57 1.44 -9.77
C GLY A 96 7.20 2.11 -9.64
N GLY A 97 6.53 2.05 -8.49
CA GLY A 97 5.29 2.80 -8.26
C GLY A 97 4.36 2.18 -7.24
N TRP A 98 3.07 2.21 -7.54
CA TRP A 98 2.02 1.80 -6.62
C TRP A 98 1.13 0.73 -7.25
N LEU A 99 0.63 -0.20 -6.45
CA LEU A 99 -0.30 -1.23 -6.90
C LEU A 99 -1.53 -1.29 -6.01
N PRO A 100 -2.73 -1.48 -6.58
CA PRO A 100 -3.90 -1.87 -5.83
C PRO A 100 -3.63 -3.18 -5.07
N LEU A 101 -4.14 -3.27 -3.84
CA LEU A 101 -3.86 -4.39 -2.94
C LEU A 101 -4.10 -5.76 -3.59
N ILE A 102 -5.12 -5.90 -4.45
CA ILE A 102 -5.48 -7.13 -5.15
C ILE A 102 -4.30 -7.84 -5.83
N TYR A 103 -3.34 -7.10 -6.38
CA TYR A 103 -2.18 -7.68 -7.07
C TYR A 103 -1.07 -8.13 -6.12
N CYS A 104 -1.18 -7.81 -4.85
CA CYS A 104 -0.25 -8.21 -3.80
C CYS A 104 -0.82 -9.36 -2.94
N LEU A 105 -2.10 -9.72 -3.07
CA LEU A 105 -2.72 -10.71 -2.16
C LEU A 105 -2.37 -12.18 -2.44
N ALA A 106 -1.69 -12.48 -3.56
CA ALA A 106 -1.29 -13.83 -3.91
C ALA A 106 0.21 -14.07 -3.64
N GLY A 107 0.51 -14.83 -2.57
CA GLY A 107 1.86 -15.32 -2.29
C GLY A 107 2.93 -14.25 -1.96
N THR A 108 2.54 -13.02 -1.63
CA THR A 108 3.49 -11.96 -1.27
C THR A 108 3.57 -11.71 0.24
N ASN A 109 4.66 -11.08 0.68
CA ASN A 109 4.81 -10.53 2.02
C ASN A 109 4.48 -9.04 1.99
N ILE A 110 3.45 -8.63 2.71
CA ILE A 110 2.96 -7.25 2.72
C ILE A 110 3.32 -6.62 4.07
N PHE A 111 4.13 -5.57 4.04
CA PHE A 111 4.38 -4.74 5.21
C PHE A 111 3.17 -3.84 5.47
N VAL A 112 2.65 -3.86 6.71
CA VAL A 112 1.46 -3.11 7.10
C VAL A 112 1.81 -2.07 8.17
N ASP A 113 1.35 -0.84 7.94
CA ASP A 113 1.49 0.28 8.88
C ASP A 113 0.31 0.36 9.86
N LYS A 114 0.29 1.39 10.70
CA LYS A 114 -0.80 1.60 11.66
C LYS A 114 -2.15 1.79 11.00
N ASN A 115 -2.19 2.48 9.87
CA ASN A 115 -3.43 2.79 9.17
C ASN A 115 -4.06 1.53 8.61
N VAL A 116 -3.26 0.66 7.97
CA VAL A 116 -3.74 -0.61 7.42
C VAL A 116 -4.22 -1.54 8.53
N VAL A 117 -3.48 -1.66 9.64
CA VAL A 117 -3.94 -2.48 10.78
C VAL A 117 -5.22 -1.93 11.41
N ALA A 118 -5.33 -0.60 11.55
CA ALA A 118 -6.54 0.04 12.07
C ALA A 118 -7.74 -0.18 11.15
N GLU A 119 -7.56 -0.11 9.83
CA GLU A 119 -8.62 -0.37 8.85
C GLU A 119 -9.05 -1.84 8.88
N ILE A 120 -8.09 -2.78 8.94
CA ILE A 120 -8.37 -4.21 9.13
C ILE A 120 -9.19 -4.42 10.41
N LYS A 121 -8.78 -3.81 11.52
CA LYS A 121 -9.49 -3.89 12.81
C LYS A 121 -10.89 -3.30 12.76
N ALA A 122 -11.06 -2.16 12.09
CA ALA A 122 -12.35 -1.49 11.95
C ALA A 122 -13.32 -2.31 11.10
N ARG A 123 -12.79 -3.05 10.11
CA ARG A 123 -13.56 -3.74 9.09
C ARG A 123 -13.87 -5.21 9.39
N PHE A 124 -12.96 -5.92 10.07
CA PHE A 124 -13.05 -7.37 10.25
C PHE A 124 -13.10 -7.80 11.72
N GLU A 125 -13.80 -8.90 11.97
CA GLU A 125 -13.87 -9.61 13.24
C GLU A 125 -13.96 -11.12 13.01
N GLY A 126 -13.04 -11.89 13.58
CA GLY A 126 -13.03 -13.35 13.48
C GLY A 126 -12.97 -13.86 12.03
N GLY A 127 -12.30 -13.14 11.14
CA GLY A 127 -12.17 -13.50 9.72
C GLY A 127 -13.41 -13.21 8.89
N LYS A 128 -14.31 -12.34 9.37
CA LYS A 128 -15.53 -11.93 8.66
C LYS A 128 -15.63 -10.41 8.63
N ILE A 129 -16.27 -9.88 7.59
CA ILE A 129 -16.62 -8.45 7.53
C ILE A 129 -17.66 -8.15 8.61
N LYS A 130 -17.41 -7.10 9.42
CA LYS A 130 -18.32 -6.68 10.49
C LYS A 130 -19.68 -6.22 9.94
N PRO A 131 -20.79 -6.47 10.64
CA PRO A 131 -22.10 -5.94 10.26
C PRO A 131 -22.08 -4.42 10.19
N GLY A 132 -22.53 -3.85 9.07
CA GLY A 132 -22.58 -2.39 8.86
C GLY A 132 -21.28 -1.78 8.32
N ALA A 133 -20.18 -2.55 8.22
CA ALA A 133 -19.07 -2.16 7.37
C ALA A 133 -19.51 -2.19 5.89
N ALA A 134 -18.99 -1.28 5.07
CA ALA A 134 -19.35 -1.19 3.65
C ALA A 134 -18.77 -2.38 2.86
N SER A 135 -19.42 -3.55 2.93
CA SER A 135 -18.96 -4.78 2.26
C SER A 135 -19.00 -4.65 0.74
N GLY A 136 -18.02 -5.23 0.05
CA GLY A 136 -18.01 -5.40 -1.40
C GLY A 136 -17.54 -4.16 -2.16
N LYS A 137 -16.83 -3.25 -1.49
CA LYS A 137 -16.33 -2.01 -2.08
C LYS A 137 -14.89 -1.72 -1.72
N ASP A 138 -14.09 -2.68 -1.24
CA ASP A 138 -12.64 -2.47 -1.13
C ASP A 138 -11.86 -3.76 -1.34
N PHE A 139 -10.64 -3.64 -1.87
CA PHE A 139 -9.75 -4.78 -2.03
C PHE A 139 -9.30 -5.41 -0.72
N LEU A 140 -9.41 -4.71 0.41
CA LEU A 140 -9.24 -5.32 1.73
C LEU A 140 -10.23 -6.46 1.99
N ASP A 141 -11.44 -6.43 1.40
CA ASP A 141 -12.43 -7.51 1.57
C ASP A 141 -11.89 -8.86 1.07
N LEU A 142 -10.94 -8.84 0.13
CA LEU A 142 -10.29 -10.05 -0.37
C LEU A 142 -9.39 -10.73 0.67
N LEU A 143 -9.02 -10.05 1.77
CA LEU A 143 -8.27 -10.68 2.87
C LEU A 143 -9.08 -11.78 3.56
N VAL A 144 -10.41 -11.68 3.58
CA VAL A 144 -11.28 -12.71 4.18
C VAL A 144 -11.75 -13.76 3.19
N GLU A 145 -11.46 -13.60 1.90
CA GLU A 145 -11.74 -14.63 0.92
C GLU A 145 -10.73 -15.78 1.06
N GLN A 146 -11.21 -17.02 0.93
CA GLN A 146 -10.42 -18.23 1.18
C GLN A 146 -9.12 -18.42 0.36
N PRO A 147 -8.85 -17.73 -0.76
CA PRO A 147 -7.56 -17.88 -1.42
C PRO A 147 -6.48 -16.90 -1.00
N CYS A 148 -6.68 -16.08 0.04
CA CYS A 148 -5.63 -15.16 0.49
C CYS A 148 -4.41 -15.92 1.05
N SER A 149 -3.37 -16.04 0.25
CA SER A 149 -2.10 -16.71 0.60
C SER A 149 -1.01 -15.71 1.01
N SER A 150 -1.33 -14.42 1.08
CA SER A 150 -0.41 -13.38 1.51
C SER A 150 -0.02 -13.53 2.99
N SER A 151 1.17 -13.03 3.33
CA SER A 151 1.63 -12.90 4.71
C SER A 151 1.77 -11.42 5.08
N LEU A 152 1.20 -11.00 6.20
CA LEU A 152 1.30 -9.63 6.69
C LEU A 152 2.50 -9.48 7.64
N ASN A 153 3.22 -8.37 7.55
CA ASN A 153 4.33 -8.04 8.43
C ASN A 153 4.05 -6.69 9.13
N PRO A 154 3.71 -6.69 10.44
CA PRO A 154 3.39 -5.47 11.19
C PRO A 154 4.62 -4.68 11.67
N LEU A 155 5.84 -4.94 11.15
CA LEU A 155 7.02 -4.18 11.56
C LEU A 155 6.87 -2.66 11.41
N PRO A 156 6.31 -2.11 10.30
CA PRO A 156 6.10 -0.67 10.18
C PRO A 156 5.18 -0.11 11.27
N TYR A 157 4.13 -0.85 11.66
CA TYR A 157 3.27 -0.48 12.79
C TYR A 157 4.09 -0.25 14.07
N GLY A 158 4.99 -1.18 14.38
CA GLY A 158 5.85 -1.09 15.55
C GLY A 158 6.82 0.10 15.49
N LEU A 159 7.44 0.30 14.32
CA LEU A 159 8.44 1.34 14.08
C LEU A 159 7.86 2.76 14.02
N GLU A 160 6.59 2.91 13.64
CA GLU A 160 5.92 4.21 13.64
C GLU A 160 5.78 4.76 15.08
N GLY A 161 5.61 3.88 16.07
CA GLY A 161 5.45 4.26 17.47
C GLY A 161 4.20 5.11 17.71
N ASN A 162 3.90 5.45 18.96
CA ASN A 162 2.77 6.32 19.32
C ASN A 162 3.22 7.54 20.15
N ILE A 163 4.51 7.87 20.06
CA ILE A 163 5.13 8.95 20.82
C ILE A 163 5.66 10.04 19.88
N GLN A 164 5.83 11.24 20.42
CA GLN A 164 6.57 12.30 19.74
C GLN A 164 8.07 12.04 19.90
N GLY A 165 8.63 11.19 19.05
CA GLY A 165 10.05 10.84 19.07
C GLY A 165 10.34 9.54 18.33
N LEU A 166 11.62 9.14 18.32
CA LEU A 166 11.99 7.83 17.80
C LEU A 166 11.70 6.78 18.87
N PRO A 167 11.02 5.67 18.53
CA PRO A 167 10.68 4.64 19.50
C PRO A 167 11.94 3.90 19.98
N ASP A 168 11.92 3.45 21.23
CA ASP A 168 12.89 2.48 21.73
C ASP A 168 12.41 1.05 21.48
N VAL A 169 13.28 0.07 21.78
CA VAL A 169 12.97 -1.35 21.55
C VAL A 169 11.75 -1.81 22.34
N ASP A 170 11.55 -1.30 23.55
CA ASP A 170 10.45 -1.71 24.43
C ASP A 170 9.12 -1.22 23.86
N LEU A 171 9.07 0.01 23.38
CA LEU A 171 7.90 0.56 22.71
C LEU A 171 7.60 -0.19 21.42
N VAL A 172 8.60 -0.50 20.59
CA VAL A 172 8.39 -1.27 19.35
C VAL A 172 7.78 -2.63 19.66
N HIS A 173 8.30 -3.36 20.65
CA HIS A 173 7.76 -4.67 21.02
C HIS A 173 6.33 -4.59 21.58
N GLU A 174 6.02 -3.57 22.37
CA GLU A 174 4.67 -3.37 22.87
C GLU A 174 3.69 -3.06 21.73
N GLN A 175 4.08 -2.19 20.79
CA GLN A 175 3.26 -1.88 19.61
C GLN A 175 3.08 -3.10 18.69
N LEU A 176 4.13 -3.90 18.50
CA LEU A 176 4.05 -5.16 17.75
C LEU A 176 3.09 -6.15 18.42
N ARG A 177 3.14 -6.28 19.75
CA ARG A 177 2.22 -7.13 20.51
C ARG A 177 0.76 -6.72 20.29
N VAL A 178 0.49 -5.41 20.28
CA VAL A 178 -0.85 -4.87 19.98
C VAL A 178 -1.26 -5.19 18.54
N ALA A 179 -0.41 -4.93 17.56
CA ALA A 179 -0.71 -5.20 16.15
C ALA A 179 -0.96 -6.69 15.90
N LEU A 180 -0.15 -7.58 16.49
CA LEU A 180 -0.32 -9.02 16.38
C LEU A 180 -1.66 -9.50 16.97
N ALA A 181 -2.05 -8.95 18.12
CA ALA A 181 -3.35 -9.25 18.72
C ALA A 181 -4.51 -8.76 17.84
N ASP A 182 -4.44 -7.52 17.37
CA ASP A 182 -5.48 -6.94 16.50
C ASP A 182 -5.63 -7.74 15.20
N LEU A 183 -4.53 -8.14 14.56
CA LEU A 183 -4.55 -8.97 13.35
C LEU A 183 -5.11 -10.37 13.62
N ALA A 184 -4.72 -10.99 14.74
CA ALA A 184 -5.21 -12.32 15.12
C ALA A 184 -6.72 -12.32 15.40
N ASP A 185 -7.23 -11.26 16.04
CA ASP A 185 -8.65 -11.11 16.33
C ASP A 185 -9.47 -10.80 15.07
N SER A 186 -8.94 -9.98 14.15
CA SER A 186 -9.66 -9.54 12.96
C SER A 186 -9.62 -10.53 11.80
N ILE A 187 -8.46 -11.11 11.48
CA ILE A 187 -8.22 -11.97 10.31
C ILE A 187 -7.35 -13.19 10.67
N PRO A 188 -7.85 -14.10 11.53
CA PRO A 188 -7.07 -15.21 12.10
C PRO A 188 -6.54 -16.22 11.07
N HIS A 189 -7.12 -16.28 9.87
CA HIS A 189 -6.72 -17.19 8.80
C HIS A 189 -5.60 -16.63 7.92
N VAL A 190 -5.35 -15.31 7.96
CA VAL A 190 -4.26 -14.68 7.21
C VAL A 190 -2.94 -14.88 7.95
N LYS A 191 -1.90 -15.27 7.23
CA LYS A 191 -0.59 -15.52 7.83
C LYS A 191 0.06 -14.21 8.26
N VAL A 192 0.71 -14.22 9.42
CA VAL A 192 1.57 -13.11 9.87
C VAL A 192 3.02 -13.57 9.92
N TRP A 193 3.93 -12.72 9.44
CA TRP A 193 5.37 -12.99 9.37
C TRP A 193 6.19 -11.74 9.75
N PRO A 194 7.26 -11.88 10.55
CA PRO A 194 7.66 -13.08 11.29
C PRO A 194 6.69 -13.41 12.44
N LYS A 195 6.77 -14.65 12.97
CA LYS A 195 5.92 -15.08 14.11
C LYS A 195 6.36 -14.46 15.44
N SER A 196 7.62 -14.11 15.55
CA SER A 196 8.22 -13.41 16.68
C SER A 196 9.24 -12.41 16.16
N TYR A 197 9.48 -11.37 16.94
CA TYR A 197 10.53 -10.39 16.71
C TYR A 197 11.53 -10.52 17.85
N GLU A 198 12.79 -10.77 17.52
CA GLU A 198 13.85 -10.86 18.53
C GLU A 198 14.27 -9.46 18.97
N ARG A 199 14.50 -9.29 20.27
CA ARG A 199 14.77 -7.98 20.85
C ARG A 199 16.10 -7.42 20.38
N GLU A 200 17.12 -8.27 20.28
CA GLU A 200 18.45 -7.90 19.83
C GLU A 200 18.44 -7.44 18.37
N GLU A 201 17.69 -8.11 17.49
CA GLU A 201 17.55 -7.76 16.08
C GLU A 201 16.81 -6.43 15.90
N THR A 202 15.74 -6.24 16.67
CA THR A 202 14.98 -4.99 16.70
C THR A 202 15.84 -3.83 17.18
N GLN A 203 16.60 -4.03 18.27
CA GLN A 203 17.51 -3.02 18.79
C GLN A 203 18.62 -2.68 17.80
N ALA A 204 19.20 -3.67 17.12
CA ALA A 204 20.23 -3.44 16.09
C ALA A 204 19.67 -2.64 14.91
N THR A 205 18.45 -2.98 14.48
CA THR A 205 17.73 -2.26 13.42
C THR A 205 17.50 -0.80 13.83
N LEU A 206 16.92 -0.56 15.01
CA LEU A 206 16.70 0.79 15.54
C LEU A 206 18.01 1.59 15.59
N ASN A 207 19.07 1.02 16.16
CA ASN A 207 20.38 1.67 16.26
C ASN A 207 20.95 2.06 14.90
N SER A 208 20.70 1.27 13.84
CA SER A 208 21.18 1.58 12.50
C SER A 208 20.45 2.77 11.87
N TYR A 209 19.15 2.97 12.17
CA TYR A 209 18.33 4.02 11.55
C TYR A 209 18.17 5.28 12.40
N HIS A 210 18.34 5.21 13.73
CA HIS A 210 18.22 6.38 14.62
C HIS A 210 19.04 7.58 14.13
N PRO A 211 20.34 7.47 13.78
CA PRO A 211 21.12 8.62 13.32
C PRO A 211 20.58 9.27 12.05
N TYR A 212 19.99 8.48 11.16
CA TYR A 212 19.36 8.98 9.94
C TYR A 212 18.08 9.76 10.30
N PHE A 213 17.14 9.14 11.01
CA PHE A 213 15.86 9.75 11.33
C PHE A 213 15.95 10.91 12.33
N SER A 214 16.91 10.92 13.25
CA SER A 214 17.14 12.05 14.17
C SER A 214 17.39 13.36 13.42
N LYS A 215 18.20 13.33 12.36
CA LYS A 215 18.45 14.50 11.50
C LYS A 215 17.20 14.94 10.76
N GLY A 216 16.44 13.98 10.24
CA GLY A 216 15.13 14.22 9.62
C GLY A 216 14.15 14.92 10.56
N MET A 217 14.06 14.46 11.81
CA MET A 217 13.18 15.01 12.83
C MET A 217 13.57 16.44 13.22
N GLU A 218 14.86 16.70 13.46
CA GLU A 218 15.36 18.06 13.75
C GLU A 218 15.02 19.04 12.60
N PHE A 219 15.25 18.61 11.36
CA PHE A 219 14.88 19.39 10.18
C PHE A 219 13.37 19.65 10.11
N LEU A 220 12.53 18.62 10.25
CA LEU A 220 11.07 18.75 10.17
C LEU A 220 10.51 19.64 11.29
N GLN A 221 11.04 19.55 12.51
CA GLN A 221 10.66 20.46 13.60
C GLN A 221 10.97 21.93 13.27
N LYS A 222 12.11 22.18 12.61
CA LYS A 222 12.49 23.53 12.17
C LYS A 222 11.62 24.06 11.03
N VAL A 223 11.23 23.22 10.06
CA VAL A 223 10.45 23.66 8.88
C VAL A 223 8.94 23.53 9.04
N GLY A 224 8.46 22.70 9.97
CA GLY A 224 7.04 22.38 10.17
C GLY A 224 6.11 23.60 10.20
N PRO A 225 6.40 24.65 10.98
CA PRO A 225 5.59 25.87 10.99
C PRO A 225 5.46 26.56 9.62
N SER A 226 6.47 26.42 8.76
CA SER A 226 6.47 26.98 7.39
C SER A 226 5.73 26.09 6.38
N LEU A 227 5.62 24.79 6.65
CA LEU A 227 4.90 23.83 5.80
C LEU A 227 3.38 23.88 5.99
N MET A 228 2.92 24.23 7.20
CA MET A 228 1.49 24.35 7.53
C MET A 228 0.81 25.57 6.89
N ALA A 229 1.59 26.57 6.45
CA ALA A 229 1.07 27.72 5.73
C ALA A 229 0.97 27.41 4.23
N THR A 230 -0.23 27.49 3.65
CA THR A 230 -0.42 27.37 2.20
C THR A 230 0.35 28.46 1.47
N THR A 231 1.51 28.09 0.92
CA THR A 231 2.39 29.04 0.25
C THR A 231 1.86 29.31 -1.16
N GLY A 232 1.27 30.49 -1.37
CA GLY A 232 0.82 30.93 -2.69
C GLY A 232 1.95 30.88 -3.73
N ARG A 233 1.62 30.63 -5.01
CA ARG A 233 2.61 30.39 -6.09
C ARG A 233 3.74 31.44 -6.13
N SER A 234 3.42 32.71 -5.92
CA SER A 234 4.39 33.82 -5.91
C SER A 234 5.42 33.76 -4.77
N LYS A 235 5.12 33.08 -3.67
CA LYS A 235 5.99 32.95 -2.48
C LYS A 235 6.76 31.63 -2.43
N ARG A 236 6.50 30.70 -3.35
CA ARG A 236 7.13 29.35 -3.35
C ARG A 236 8.64 29.39 -3.46
N ARG A 237 9.19 30.24 -4.34
CA ARG A 237 10.64 30.39 -4.50
C ARG A 237 11.32 30.80 -3.18
N ALA A 238 10.72 31.75 -2.46
CA ALA A 238 11.24 32.17 -1.16
C ALA A 238 11.09 31.07 -0.10
N ALA A 239 10.00 30.31 -0.12
CA ALA A 239 9.81 29.17 0.79
C ALA A 239 10.81 28.04 0.51
N TRP A 240 11.10 27.72 -0.75
CA TRP A 240 12.15 26.76 -1.11
C TRP A 240 13.53 27.20 -0.64
N GLN A 241 13.87 28.47 -0.81
CA GLN A 241 15.14 29.01 -0.30
C GLN A 241 15.26 28.87 1.22
N LYS A 242 14.18 29.15 1.97
CA LYS A 242 14.13 28.95 3.42
C LYS A 242 14.30 27.48 3.81
N LEU A 243 13.66 26.57 3.08
CA LEU A 243 13.78 25.12 3.32
C LEU A 243 15.20 24.62 3.04
N ILE A 244 15.78 25.00 1.90
CA ILE A 244 17.16 24.65 1.55
C ILE A 244 18.14 25.22 2.59
N GLN A 245 17.90 26.44 3.07
CA GLN A 245 18.72 27.02 4.13
C GLN A 245 18.57 26.26 5.45
N ALA A 246 17.33 25.89 5.83
CA ALA A 246 17.10 25.07 7.02
C ALA A 246 17.81 23.71 6.93
N ALA A 247 17.82 23.08 5.75
CA ALA A 247 18.54 21.82 5.52
C ALA A 247 20.06 21.99 5.66
N ARG A 248 20.63 23.11 5.18
CA ARG A 248 22.05 23.43 5.37
C ARG A 248 22.39 23.63 6.85
N ASP A 249 21.55 24.38 7.56
CA ASP A 249 21.76 24.69 8.97
C ASP A 249 21.71 23.45 9.86
N THR A 250 20.86 22.46 9.55
CA THR A 250 20.79 21.18 10.28
C THR A 250 21.78 20.13 9.76
N GLY A 251 22.53 20.44 8.71
CA GLY A 251 23.49 19.51 8.10
C GLY A 251 22.85 18.24 7.51
N ILE A 252 21.54 18.28 7.21
CA ILE A 252 20.83 17.15 6.61
C ILE A 252 21.12 17.08 5.11
N SER A 253 21.23 15.87 4.56
CA SER A 253 21.44 15.69 3.12
C SER A 253 20.25 16.25 2.33
N PRO A 254 20.47 17.00 1.24
CA PRO A 254 19.39 17.41 0.33
C PRO A 254 18.58 16.25 -0.26
N GLN A 255 19.16 15.04 -0.28
CA GLN A 255 18.51 13.81 -0.75
C GLN A 255 17.80 13.05 0.36
N HIS A 256 17.86 13.53 1.61
CA HIS A 256 17.16 12.91 2.72
C HIS A 256 15.65 12.96 2.50
N ILE A 257 14.93 11.89 2.84
CA ILE A 257 13.50 11.75 2.55
C ILE A 257 12.69 12.94 3.09
N SER A 258 12.94 13.37 4.32
CA SER A 258 12.30 14.55 4.94
C SER A 258 12.46 15.85 4.14
N VAL A 259 13.62 16.07 3.50
CA VAL A 259 13.85 17.27 2.67
C VAL A 259 13.04 17.18 1.38
N THR A 260 13.07 16.02 0.73
CA THR A 260 12.29 15.73 -0.48
C THR A 260 10.79 15.87 -0.22
N MET A 261 10.29 15.31 0.88
CA MET A 261 8.89 15.39 1.30
C MET A 261 8.47 16.83 1.60
N ALA A 262 9.28 17.58 2.34
CA ALA A 262 9.01 18.98 2.64
C ALA A 262 9.01 19.86 1.38
N LEU A 263 9.88 19.60 0.41
CA LEU A 263 9.86 20.27 -0.90
C LEU A 263 8.61 19.92 -1.70
N SER A 264 8.26 18.63 -1.76
CA SER A 264 7.05 18.14 -2.42
C SER A 264 5.82 18.84 -1.84
N ALA A 265 5.68 18.87 -0.52
CA ALA A 265 4.62 19.56 0.22
C ALA A 265 4.48 21.04 -0.18
N LEU A 266 5.59 21.78 -0.26
CA LEU A 266 5.58 23.19 -0.67
C LEU A 266 5.25 23.40 -2.16
N THR A 267 5.60 22.44 -3.01
CA THR A 267 5.37 22.53 -4.46
C THR A 267 3.92 22.23 -4.85
N ALA A 268 3.25 21.43 -4.02
CA ALA A 268 1.95 20.89 -4.31
C ALA A 268 0.87 22.00 -4.37
N SER A 269 -0.23 21.71 -5.07
CA SER A 269 -1.30 22.70 -5.30
C SER A 269 -2.02 23.01 -3.98
N GLN A 270 -2.69 24.17 -3.87
CA GLN A 270 -3.34 24.59 -2.61
C GLN A 270 -4.39 23.59 -2.08
N ASN A 271 -4.87 22.66 -2.91
CA ASN A 271 -5.84 21.62 -2.56
C ASN A 271 -5.20 20.22 -2.40
N PHE A 272 -3.88 20.11 -2.51
CA PHE A 272 -3.15 18.85 -2.38
C PHE A 272 -1.84 19.15 -1.65
N ASN A 273 -1.78 18.90 -0.35
CA ASN A 273 -0.52 18.93 0.38
C ASN A 273 -0.17 17.47 0.72
N PRO A 274 0.86 16.85 0.10
CA PRO A 274 1.26 15.48 0.46
C PRO A 274 1.68 15.35 1.93
N PHE A 275 2.05 16.45 2.61
CA PHE A 275 2.26 16.48 4.06
C PHE A 275 0.96 16.29 4.86
N HIS A 276 -0.19 16.69 4.30
CA HIS A 276 -1.50 16.40 4.88
C HIS A 276 -1.89 14.94 4.70
N ILE A 277 -1.35 14.23 3.71
CA ILE A 277 -1.60 12.79 3.56
C ILE A 277 -0.95 12.06 4.74
N GLU A 278 0.31 12.34 5.09
CA GLU A 278 0.93 11.78 6.31
C GLU A 278 0.31 12.31 7.62
N CYS A 279 0.05 13.62 7.77
CA CYS A 279 -0.46 14.17 9.03
C CYS A 279 -1.95 13.89 9.30
N SER A 280 -2.79 13.65 8.27
CA SER A 280 -4.21 13.31 8.51
C SER A 280 -4.38 11.89 9.06
N PHE A 281 -3.34 11.07 9.01
CA PHE A 281 -3.27 9.75 9.67
C PHE A 281 -2.79 9.81 11.12
N SER A 282 -2.19 10.93 11.56
CA SER A 282 -1.74 11.12 12.96
C SER A 282 -2.80 11.80 13.86
N HIS A 283 -3.96 12.17 13.29
CA HIS A 283 -5.06 12.85 14.00
C HIS A 283 -6.41 12.12 13.92
N LYS A 284 -6.42 10.82 13.62
CA LYS A 284 -7.58 9.94 13.80
C LYS A 284 -7.29 8.85 14.81
#